data_AF-A0A7K3J1X7-F1
#
_entry.id   AF-A0A7K3J1X7-F1
#
_cell.length_a   1.000
_cell.length_b   1.000
_cell.length_c   1.000
_cell.angle_alpha   90.00
_cell.angle_beta   90.00
_cell.angle_gamma   90.00
#
_symmetry.space_group_name_H-M   'P 1'
#
loop_
_entity.id
_entity.type
_entity.pdbx_description
1 polymer ?
#
loop_
_entity_poly.entity_id
_entity_poly.type
_entity_poly.pdbx_seq_one_letter_code
_entity_poly.pdbx_strand_id
1 'polypeptide(L)'
;SSVRNIPEFVIDLLTHGIPYVHILSYKSNLPFKIEYETPETLGPDRIAALAGAFYHFPRKKILIIDAGTAVTFDFLSGKTFKGGNISPGLSMRFKALHRFTGKLPLGSSTIKYSSPAKNTMEAITAGVVNGLIYEINEYIRTFEKKYPGIKIILTGGDSGYLRERIDYKVEYMPYIVFEGLNYILQHNPE
;
A
#
# COMPACT_ATOMS: atom_id res chain seq x y z
N SER A 1 -10.27 -0.72 10.29
CA SER A 1 -10.15 -0.25 8.90
C SER A 1 -10.68 -1.34 7.98
N SER A 2 -11.63 -1.01 7.10
CA SER A 2 -12.11 -1.92 6.06
C SER A 2 -12.49 -1.13 4.83
N VAL A 3 -12.08 -1.62 3.66
CA VAL A 3 -12.51 -1.12 2.35
C VAL A 3 -13.77 -1.83 1.83
N ARG A 4 -14.26 -2.82 2.59
CA ARG A 4 -15.51 -3.54 2.30
C ARG A 4 -16.63 -3.00 3.18
N ASN A 5 -17.84 -2.99 2.64
CA ASN A 5 -19.05 -2.76 3.42
C ASN A 5 -19.18 -3.88 4.46
N ILE A 6 -18.94 -3.52 5.73
CA ILE A 6 -19.17 -4.41 6.87
C ILE A 6 -20.63 -4.22 7.29
N PRO A 7 -21.43 -5.30 7.39
CA PRO A 7 -22.79 -5.20 7.91
C PRO A 7 -22.81 -4.59 9.31
N GLU A 8 -23.81 -3.76 9.60
CA GLU A 8 -23.92 -3.00 10.86
C GLU A 8 -23.88 -3.90 12.10
N PHE A 9 -24.53 -5.06 12.05
CA PHE A 9 -24.52 -6.04 13.16
C PHE A 9 -23.12 -6.54 13.52
N VAL A 10 -22.17 -6.55 12.57
CA VAL A 10 -20.79 -6.96 12.84
C VAL A 10 -20.08 -5.86 13.62
N ILE A 11 -20.37 -4.59 13.32
CA ILE A 11 -19.84 -3.46 14.09
C ILE A 11 -20.39 -3.53 15.51
N ASP A 12 -21.70 -3.70 15.67
CA ASP A 12 -22.34 -3.83 16.98
C ASP A 12 -21.75 -4.98 17.80
N LEU A 13 -21.50 -6.12 17.17
CA LEU A 13 -20.88 -7.27 17.84
C LEU A 13 -19.43 -6.96 18.26
N LEU A 14 -18.66 -6.28 17.40
CA LEU A 14 -17.27 -5.93 17.67
C LEU A 14 -17.13 -4.83 18.71
N THR A 15 -18.12 -3.96 18.86
CA THR A 15 -18.10 -2.87 19.84
C THR A 15 -18.79 -3.25 21.15
N HIS A 16 -19.50 -4.39 21.20
CA HIS A 16 -20.20 -4.83 22.40
C HIS A 16 -19.24 -5.02 23.59
N GLY A 17 -19.49 -4.30 24.67
CA GLY A 17 -18.66 -4.34 25.87
C GLY A 17 -17.32 -3.60 25.77
N ILE A 18 -17.06 -2.88 24.68
CA ILE A 18 -15.89 -2.00 24.54
C ILE A 18 -16.32 -0.56 24.86
N PRO A 19 -15.74 0.08 25.89
CA PRO A 19 -16.15 1.43 26.31
C PRO A 19 -16.05 2.48 25.20
N TYR A 20 -15.02 2.35 24.36
CA TYR A 20 -14.74 3.29 23.27
C TYR A 20 -14.20 2.58 22.04
N VAL A 21 -14.78 2.89 20.88
CA VAL A 21 -14.32 2.42 19.57
C VAL A 21 -14.21 3.58 18.62
N HIS A 22 -12.99 3.89 18.19
CA HIS A 22 -12.75 4.86 17.14
C HIS A 22 -12.80 4.19 15.76
N ILE A 23 -13.82 4.49 14.96
CA ILE A 23 -13.90 4.06 13.56
C ILE A 23 -13.13 5.05 12.69
N LEU A 24 -11.96 4.65 12.20
CA LEU A 24 -11.14 5.47 11.32
C LEU A 24 -11.91 5.89 10.05
N SER A 25 -11.94 7.19 9.80
CA SER A 25 -12.40 7.78 8.54
C SER A 25 -11.59 9.03 8.18
N TYR A 26 -11.82 9.60 6.99
CA TYR A 26 -11.24 10.88 6.60
C TYR A 26 -11.67 12.07 7.49
N LYS A 27 -12.70 11.89 8.32
CA LYS A 27 -13.20 12.89 9.29
C LYS A 27 -12.53 12.79 10.66
N SER A 28 -11.77 11.73 10.93
CA SER A 28 -11.03 11.59 12.19
C SER A 28 -10.08 12.78 12.38
N ASN A 29 -9.75 13.13 13.63
CA ASN A 29 -8.68 14.07 13.88
C ASN A 29 -7.35 13.42 13.47
N LEU A 30 -6.69 13.95 12.44
CA LEU A 30 -5.48 13.37 11.87
C LEU A 30 -4.25 14.24 12.18
N PRO A 31 -3.08 13.63 12.42
CA PRO A 31 -1.84 14.37 12.72
C PRO A 31 -1.22 15.06 11.48
N PHE A 32 -1.84 14.90 10.31
CA PHE A 32 -1.47 15.48 9.02
C PHE A 32 -2.71 15.97 8.26
N LYS A 33 -2.50 16.86 7.29
CA LYS A 33 -3.52 17.37 6.37
C LYS A 33 -3.69 16.43 5.17
N ILE A 34 -4.94 16.18 4.77
CA ILE A 34 -5.27 15.53 3.50
C ILE A 34 -5.48 16.62 2.43
N GLU A 35 -4.68 16.60 1.37
CA GLU A 35 -4.85 17.42 0.17
C GLU A 35 -5.20 16.50 -1.00
N TYR A 36 -6.32 15.81 -0.84
CA TYR A 36 -6.95 14.95 -1.83
C TYR A 36 -8.32 15.53 -2.12
N GLU A 37 -8.70 15.65 -3.39
CA GLU A 37 -9.93 16.36 -3.80
C GLU A 37 -11.21 15.66 -3.34
N THR A 38 -11.14 14.33 -3.20
CA THR A 38 -12.25 13.45 -2.80
C THR A 38 -11.88 12.64 -1.56
N PRO A 39 -11.65 13.30 -0.40
CA PRO A 39 -11.14 12.64 0.81
C PRO A 39 -12.05 11.49 1.30
N GLU A 40 -13.35 11.55 1.00
CA GLU A 40 -14.32 10.49 1.29
C GLU A 40 -14.09 9.19 0.52
N THR A 41 -13.37 9.24 -0.60
CA THR A 41 -13.00 8.06 -1.40
C THR A 41 -11.66 7.45 -0.97
N LEU A 42 -10.93 8.12 -0.09
CA LEU A 42 -9.62 7.67 0.35
C LEU A 42 -9.74 6.44 1.25
N GLY A 43 -9.05 5.37 0.88
CA GLY A 43 -9.02 4.12 1.64
C GLY A 43 -8.53 4.34 3.09
N PRO A 44 -9.23 3.81 4.10
CA PRO A 44 -8.84 3.99 5.50
C PRO A 44 -7.50 3.30 5.85
N ASP A 45 -7.13 2.25 5.11
CA ASP A 45 -5.80 1.64 5.16
C ASP A 45 -4.69 2.60 4.73
N ARG A 46 -4.89 3.37 3.66
CA ARG A 46 -3.96 4.41 3.21
C ARG A 46 -3.81 5.53 4.26
N ILE A 47 -4.92 5.97 4.88
CA ILE A 47 -4.89 6.96 5.98
C ILE A 47 -4.08 6.42 7.17
N ALA A 48 -4.29 5.16 7.55
CA ALA A 48 -3.52 4.53 8.61
C ALA A 48 -2.03 4.43 8.26
N ALA A 49 -1.68 3.99 7.06
CA ALA A 49 -0.28 3.93 6.63
C ALA A 49 0.40 5.32 6.66
N LEU A 50 -0.31 6.38 6.23
CA LEU A 50 0.15 7.76 6.32
C LEU A 50 0.39 8.19 7.78
N ALA A 51 -0.51 7.82 8.70
CA ALA A 51 -0.35 8.10 10.12
C ALA A 51 0.86 7.39 10.72
N GLY A 52 1.06 6.11 10.40
CA GLY A 52 2.24 5.36 10.84
C GLY A 52 3.53 5.96 10.28
N ALA A 53 3.55 6.34 9.00
CA ALA A 53 4.69 7.01 8.38
C ALA A 53 5.00 8.36 9.04
N PHE A 54 3.96 9.14 9.35
CA PHE A 54 4.10 10.42 10.04
C PHE A 54 4.61 10.26 11.47
N TYR A 55 4.17 9.23 12.19
CA TYR A 55 4.61 8.91 13.54
C TYR A 55 6.12 8.63 13.60
N HIS A 56 6.62 7.75 12.72
CA HIS A 56 8.03 7.36 12.72
C HIS A 56 8.97 8.42 12.12
N PHE A 57 8.49 9.17 11.13
CA PHE A 57 9.31 10.13 10.40
C PHE A 57 8.62 11.50 10.29
N PRO A 58 8.39 12.18 11.43
CA PRO A 58 7.61 13.41 11.45
C PRO A 58 8.22 14.48 10.55
N ARG A 59 7.34 15.13 9.76
CA ARG A 59 7.68 16.25 8.87
C ARG A 59 8.68 15.94 7.75
N LYS A 60 8.94 14.67 7.44
CA LYS A 60 9.75 14.27 6.28
C LYS A 60 8.91 14.22 5.01
N LYS A 61 9.58 14.20 3.85
CA LYS A 61 8.97 13.78 2.60
C LYS A 61 9.06 12.27 2.52
N ILE A 62 7.95 11.58 2.30
CA ILE A 62 7.86 10.13 2.36
C ILE A 62 7.02 9.63 1.20
N LEU A 63 7.54 8.66 0.46
CA LEU A 63 6.77 7.82 -0.45
C LEU A 63 6.49 6.49 0.26
N ILE A 64 5.21 6.21 0.52
CA ILE A 64 4.77 4.94 1.09
C ILE A 64 4.31 4.04 -0.06
N ILE A 65 4.89 2.86 -0.14
CA ILE A 65 4.55 1.83 -1.12
C ILE A 65 3.93 0.67 -0.36
N ASP A 66 2.61 0.55 -0.41
CA ASP A 66 1.88 -0.59 0.17
C ASP A 66 1.62 -1.62 -0.92
N ALA A 67 2.37 -2.71 -0.91
CA ALA A 67 2.28 -3.79 -1.87
C ALA A 67 1.47 -4.96 -1.29
N GLY A 68 0.19 -5.02 -1.65
CA GLY A 68 -0.72 -6.11 -1.29
C GLY A 68 -1.61 -6.53 -2.47
N THR A 69 -2.92 -6.67 -2.22
CA THR A 69 -3.88 -7.03 -3.28
C THR A 69 -3.87 -6.00 -4.42
N ALA A 70 -3.83 -4.71 -4.05
CA ALA A 70 -3.41 -3.62 -4.90
C ALA A 70 -2.06 -3.10 -4.39
N VAL A 71 -1.35 -2.36 -5.23
CA VAL A 71 -0.20 -1.56 -4.82
C VAL A 71 -0.61 -0.09 -4.76
N THR A 72 -0.35 0.58 -3.65
CA THR A 72 -0.52 2.03 -3.55
C THR A 72 0.83 2.73 -3.44
N PHE A 73 0.89 3.94 -4.00
CA PHE A 73 2.05 4.82 -3.95
C PHE A 73 1.61 6.17 -3.37
N ASP A 74 1.76 6.34 -2.06
CA ASP A 74 1.24 7.48 -1.31
C ASP A 74 2.32 8.48 -0.95
N PHE A 75 2.12 9.76 -1.30
CA PHE A 75 3.12 10.80 -1.06
C PHE A 75 2.72 11.72 0.10
N LEU A 76 3.48 11.66 1.18
CA LEU A 76 3.40 12.57 2.32
C LEU A 76 4.53 13.59 2.24
N SER A 77 4.21 14.87 2.10
CA SER A 77 5.19 15.96 2.07
C SER A 77 5.11 16.79 3.35
N GLY A 78 5.97 16.48 4.31
CA GLY A 78 5.97 17.15 5.60
C GLY A 78 4.76 16.75 6.44
N LYS A 79 3.77 17.64 6.51
CA LYS A 79 2.49 17.42 7.21
C LYS A 79 1.31 17.30 6.26
N THR A 80 1.54 17.16 4.96
CA THR A 80 0.47 17.18 3.96
C THR A 80 0.55 15.95 3.07
N PHE A 81 -0.47 15.13 3.11
CA PHE A 81 -0.69 14.07 2.13
C PHE A 81 -1.09 14.72 0.80
N LYS A 82 -0.30 14.49 -0.24
CA LYS A 82 -0.43 15.12 -1.56
C LYS A 82 -1.13 14.22 -2.59
N GLY A 83 -1.72 13.12 -2.14
CA GLY A 83 -2.27 12.10 -3.01
C GLY A 83 -1.28 10.99 -3.33
N GLY A 84 -1.71 10.12 -4.24
CA GLY A 84 -0.97 8.92 -4.60
C GLY A 84 -1.70 8.09 -5.64
N ASN A 85 -1.04 7.03 -6.10
CA ASN A 85 -1.52 6.18 -7.18
C ASN A 85 -1.94 4.79 -6.68
N ILE A 86 -2.80 4.12 -7.44
CA ILE A 86 -3.25 2.75 -7.17
C ILE A 86 -2.99 1.92 -8.44
N SER A 87 -2.43 0.74 -8.26
CA SER A 87 -2.03 -0.19 -9.33
C SER A 87 -2.35 -1.63 -8.92
N PRO A 88 -2.55 -2.59 -9.84
CA PRO A 88 -2.80 -3.97 -9.45
C PRO A 88 -1.56 -4.61 -8.80
N GLY A 89 -1.77 -5.37 -7.71
CA GLY A 89 -0.73 -6.20 -7.07
C GLY A 89 -0.44 -7.50 -7.83
N LEU A 90 0.53 -8.28 -7.34
CA LEU A 90 1.00 -9.50 -8.04
C LEU A 90 -0.15 -10.48 -8.32
N SER A 91 -0.88 -10.86 -7.27
CA SER A 91 -2.00 -11.82 -7.40
C SER A 91 -3.07 -11.32 -8.37
N MET A 92 -3.37 -10.02 -8.35
CA MET A 92 -4.38 -9.42 -9.23
C MET A 92 -3.92 -9.47 -10.69
N ARG A 93 -2.64 -9.17 -10.98
CA ARG A 93 -2.09 -9.25 -12.35
C ARG A 93 -2.13 -10.66 -12.92
N PHE A 94 -1.75 -11.67 -12.12
CA PHE A 94 -1.85 -13.07 -12.54
C PHE A 94 -3.30 -13.48 -12.84
N LYS A 95 -4.23 -13.12 -11.95
CA LYS A 95 -5.66 -13.40 -12.13
C LYS A 95 -6.22 -12.69 -13.35
N ALA A 96 -5.81 -11.45 -13.61
CA ALA A 96 -6.26 -10.69 -14.78
C ALA A 96 -5.83 -11.36 -16.09
N LEU A 97 -4.56 -11.77 -16.21
CA LEU A 97 -4.09 -12.50 -17.39
C LEU A 97 -4.86 -13.80 -17.59
N HIS A 98 -5.06 -14.60 -16.54
CA HIS A 98 -5.81 -15.85 -16.64
C HIS A 98 -7.29 -15.65 -16.96
N ARG A 99 -7.94 -14.66 -16.33
CA ARG A 99 -9.38 -14.42 -16.46
C ARG A 99 -9.77 -13.79 -17.78
N PHE A 100 -8.97 -12.84 -18.26
CA PHE A 100 -9.28 -12.04 -19.45
C PHE A 100 -8.58 -12.53 -20.72
N THR A 101 -7.88 -13.66 -20.66
CA THR A 101 -7.35 -14.33 -21.85
C THR A 101 -7.83 -15.78 -21.87
N GLY A 102 -8.33 -16.24 -23.01
CA GLY A 102 -8.99 -17.56 -23.08
C GLY A 102 -8.06 -18.78 -22.98
N LYS A 103 -6.73 -18.59 -22.97
CA LYS A 103 -5.75 -19.70 -23.06
C LYS A 103 -4.56 -19.58 -22.11
N LEU A 104 -4.36 -18.46 -21.41
CA LEU A 104 -3.19 -18.35 -20.53
C LEU A 104 -3.45 -19.09 -19.20
N PRO A 105 -2.50 -19.91 -18.73
CA PRO A 105 -2.62 -20.57 -17.45
C PRO A 105 -2.51 -19.56 -16.30
N LEU A 106 -3.04 -19.93 -15.13
CA LEU A 106 -2.86 -19.14 -13.92
C LEU A 106 -1.40 -19.20 -13.44
N GLY A 107 -0.71 -18.07 -13.47
CA GLY A 107 0.67 -17.94 -12.98
C GLY A 107 0.78 -17.73 -11.47
N SER A 108 2.01 -17.74 -10.96
CA SER A 108 2.36 -17.49 -9.56
C SER A 108 3.75 -16.89 -9.43
N SER A 109 3.97 -16.01 -8.44
CA SER A 109 5.28 -15.42 -8.13
C SER A 109 6.31 -16.44 -7.59
N THR A 110 5.86 -17.64 -7.21
CA THR A 110 6.71 -18.75 -6.76
C THR A 110 7.34 -19.54 -7.91
N ILE A 111 6.87 -19.36 -9.15
CA ILE A 111 7.39 -20.04 -10.32
C ILE A 111 8.75 -19.42 -10.69
N LYS A 112 9.77 -20.25 -10.87
CA LYS A 112 11.07 -19.80 -11.37
C LYS A 112 10.95 -19.41 -12.83
N TYR A 113 11.63 -18.34 -13.24
CA TYR A 113 11.61 -17.85 -14.61
C TYR A 113 12.99 -17.34 -15.03
N SER A 114 13.26 -17.38 -16.34
CA SER A 114 14.38 -16.66 -16.95
C SER A 114 13.92 -15.34 -17.56
N SER A 115 14.87 -14.45 -17.84
CA SER A 115 14.63 -13.24 -18.64
C SER A 115 15.71 -13.15 -19.74
N PRO A 116 15.37 -13.30 -21.02
CA PRO A 116 14.02 -13.55 -21.55
C PRO A 116 13.48 -14.94 -21.18
N ALA A 117 12.17 -15.04 -21.01
CA ALA A 117 11.47 -16.29 -20.70
C ALA A 117 11.36 -17.21 -21.92
N LYS A 118 11.35 -18.53 -21.71
CA LYS A 118 11.39 -19.52 -22.81
C LYS A 118 10.09 -20.31 -23.00
N ASN A 119 9.10 -20.13 -22.14
CA ASN A 119 7.77 -20.72 -22.28
C ASN A 119 6.69 -19.78 -21.72
N THR A 120 5.43 -20.09 -22.00
CA THR A 120 4.29 -19.24 -21.62
C THR A 120 4.19 -18.99 -20.12
N MET A 121 4.42 -20.01 -19.29
CA MET A 121 4.30 -19.87 -17.84
C MET A 121 5.41 -18.96 -17.27
N GLU A 122 6.64 -19.16 -17.73
CA GLU A 122 7.75 -18.27 -17.40
C GLU A 122 7.52 -16.85 -17.93
N ALA A 123 6.98 -16.69 -19.14
CA ALA A 123 6.73 -15.38 -19.74
C ALA A 123 5.68 -14.58 -18.96
N ILE A 124 4.60 -15.24 -18.53
CA ILE A 124 3.59 -14.66 -17.63
C ILE A 124 4.24 -14.24 -16.31
N THR A 125 5.03 -15.14 -15.70
CA THR A 125 5.66 -14.90 -14.40
C THR A 125 6.67 -13.77 -14.46
N ALA A 126 7.58 -13.80 -15.42
CA ALA A 126 8.57 -12.76 -15.66
C ALA A 126 7.90 -11.42 -15.94
N GLY A 127 6.88 -11.38 -16.80
CA GLY A 127 6.17 -10.15 -17.14
C GLY A 127 5.45 -9.53 -15.94
N VAL A 128 4.75 -10.34 -15.13
CA VAL A 128 4.03 -9.85 -13.94
C VAL A 128 5.00 -9.38 -12.85
N VAL A 129 5.99 -10.21 -12.51
CA VAL A 129 6.92 -9.91 -11.41
C VAL A 129 7.85 -8.77 -11.77
N ASN A 130 8.56 -8.86 -12.91
CA ASN A 130 9.48 -7.81 -13.32
C ASN A 130 8.73 -6.52 -13.65
N GLY A 131 7.53 -6.61 -14.23
CA GLY A 131 6.70 -5.44 -14.49
C GLY A 131 6.39 -4.64 -13.22
N LEU A 132 6.03 -5.33 -12.12
CA LEU A 132 5.79 -4.64 -10.84
C LEU A 132 7.09 -4.10 -10.22
N ILE A 133 8.20 -4.84 -10.30
CA ILE A 133 9.50 -4.37 -9.82
C ILE A 133 9.91 -3.09 -10.56
N TYR A 134 9.82 -3.07 -11.89
CA TYR A 134 10.16 -1.91 -12.71
C TYR A 134 9.26 -0.74 -12.40
N GLU A 135 7.96 -0.97 -12.20
CA GLU A 135 7.01 0.05 -11.77
C GLU A 135 7.44 0.67 -10.44
N ILE A 136 7.73 -0.14 -9.42
CA ILE A 136 8.18 0.34 -8.11
C ILE A 136 9.50 1.11 -8.22
N ASN A 137 10.50 0.55 -8.91
CA ASN A 137 11.81 1.18 -9.09
C ASN A 137 11.66 2.53 -9.80
N GLU A 138 10.79 2.63 -10.80
CA GLU A 138 10.57 3.88 -11.54
C GLU A 138 9.80 4.92 -10.72
N TYR A 139 8.85 4.51 -9.88
CA TYR A 139 8.23 5.39 -8.88
C TYR A 139 9.27 5.97 -7.94
N ILE A 140 10.12 5.12 -7.36
CA ILE A 140 11.18 5.56 -6.44
C ILE A 140 12.11 6.55 -7.16
N ARG A 141 12.63 6.17 -8.32
CA ARG A 141 13.52 7.01 -9.13
C ARG A 141 12.92 8.37 -9.45
N THR A 142 11.65 8.39 -9.87
CA THR A 142 10.91 9.61 -10.22
C THR A 142 10.75 10.53 -9.00
N PHE A 143 10.39 9.97 -7.85
CA PHE A 143 10.20 10.74 -6.63
C PHE A 143 11.53 11.22 -6.03
N GLU A 144 12.58 10.41 -6.02
CA GLU A 144 13.92 10.81 -5.57
C GLU A 144 14.48 11.95 -6.41
N LYS A 145 14.30 11.89 -7.75
CA LYS A 145 14.72 12.96 -8.65
C LYS A 145 14.02 14.28 -8.34
N LYS A 146 12.72 14.24 -8.04
CA LYS A 146 11.91 15.44 -7.75
C LYS A 146 12.07 15.95 -6.31
N TYR A 147 12.32 15.03 -5.37
CA TYR A 147 12.41 15.30 -3.94
C TYR A 147 13.66 14.65 -3.35
N PRO A 148 14.84 15.28 -3.50
CA PRO A 148 16.08 14.74 -2.93
C PRO A 148 15.95 14.46 -1.43
N GLY A 149 16.40 13.28 -1.00
CA GLY A 149 16.33 12.84 0.40
C GLY A 149 14.94 12.41 0.87
N ILE A 150 14.00 12.16 -0.05
CA ILE A 150 12.72 11.50 0.27
C ILE A 150 12.97 10.15 0.94
N LYS A 151 12.17 9.81 1.96
CA LYS A 151 12.16 8.46 2.53
C LYS A 151 11.23 7.57 1.74
N ILE A 152 11.67 6.34 1.48
CA ILE A 152 10.86 5.32 0.83
C ILE A 152 10.49 4.27 1.87
N ILE A 153 9.20 4.05 2.07
CA ILE A 153 8.67 2.99 2.93
C ILE A 153 8.06 1.91 2.05
N LEU A 154 8.36 0.64 2.36
CA LEU A 154 7.72 -0.51 1.72
C LEU A 154 6.97 -1.33 2.78
N THR A 155 5.68 -1.59 2.53
CA THR A 155 4.77 -2.34 3.41
C THR A 155 3.81 -3.20 2.59
N GLY A 156 2.88 -3.90 3.25
CA GLY A 156 1.90 -4.76 2.60
C GLY A 156 2.34 -6.23 2.51
N GLY A 157 1.41 -7.12 2.16
CA GLY A 157 1.64 -8.57 2.19
C GLY A 157 2.74 -9.08 1.23
N ASP A 158 2.94 -8.41 0.10
CA ASP A 158 3.95 -8.79 -0.91
C ASP A 158 5.31 -8.11 -0.66
N SER A 159 5.40 -7.19 0.31
CA SER A 159 6.63 -6.41 0.57
C SER A 159 7.84 -7.26 0.94
N GLY A 160 7.66 -8.34 1.70
CA GLY A 160 8.75 -9.25 2.05
C GLY A 160 9.40 -9.89 0.84
N TYR A 161 8.60 -10.22 -0.18
CA TYR A 161 9.08 -10.74 -1.46
C TYR A 161 9.73 -9.65 -2.31
N LEU A 162 9.14 -8.46 -2.34
CA LEU A 162 9.59 -7.36 -3.21
C LEU A 162 10.86 -6.66 -2.71
N ARG A 163 11.05 -6.54 -1.39
CA ARG A 163 12.21 -5.82 -0.81
C ARG A 163 13.57 -6.36 -1.26
N GLU A 164 13.63 -7.65 -1.58
CA GLU A 164 14.87 -8.32 -2.03
C GLU A 164 15.11 -8.15 -3.53
N ARG A 165 14.16 -7.57 -4.27
CA ARG A 165 14.13 -7.49 -5.73
C ARG A 165 14.07 -6.05 -6.25
N ILE A 166 13.86 -5.08 -5.37
CA ILE A 166 13.87 -3.64 -5.67
C ILE A 166 15.32 -3.15 -5.61
N ASP A 167 15.71 -2.29 -6.55
CA ASP A 167 17.09 -1.80 -6.67
C ASP A 167 17.44 -0.69 -5.66
N TYR A 168 16.44 -0.22 -4.91
CA TYR A 168 16.54 0.93 -4.02
C TYR A 168 16.48 0.53 -2.55
N LYS A 169 17.19 1.28 -1.71
CA LYS A 169 17.07 1.14 -0.26
C LYS A 169 15.70 1.63 0.18
N VAL A 170 14.95 0.76 0.84
CA VAL A 170 13.63 1.06 1.41
C VAL A 170 13.61 0.79 2.91
N GLU A 171 12.80 1.53 3.64
CA GLU A 171 12.44 1.22 5.03
C GLU A 171 11.33 0.16 4.99
N TYR A 172 11.67 -1.08 5.37
CA TYR A 172 10.71 -2.18 5.41
C TYR A 172 9.89 -2.12 6.70
N MET A 173 8.60 -1.78 6.58
CA MET A 173 7.71 -1.54 7.73
C MET A 173 6.39 -2.32 7.58
N PRO A 174 6.39 -3.64 7.81
CA PRO A 174 5.22 -4.50 7.52
C PRO A 174 4.00 -4.22 8.40
N TYR A 175 4.16 -3.53 9.52
CA TYR A 175 3.09 -3.25 10.48
C TYR A 175 2.64 -1.79 10.51
N ILE A 176 3.08 -0.97 9.57
CA ILE A 176 2.85 0.50 9.60
C ILE A 176 1.38 0.89 9.62
N VAL A 177 0.51 0.08 9.00
CA VAL A 177 -0.94 0.27 9.05
C VAL A 177 -1.47 0.11 10.48
N PHE A 178 -1.03 -0.92 11.21
CA PHE A 178 -1.44 -1.14 12.60
C PHE A 178 -0.86 -0.08 13.54
N GLU A 179 0.39 0.29 13.34
CA GLU A 179 1.04 1.37 14.09
C GLU A 179 0.32 2.70 13.88
N GLY A 180 -0.09 2.99 12.65
CA GLY A 180 -0.88 4.16 12.30
C GLY A 180 -2.29 4.15 12.91
N LEU A 181 -2.97 2.99 12.91
CA LEU A 181 -4.26 2.85 13.60
C LEU A 181 -4.14 3.15 15.09
N ASN A 182 -3.13 2.60 15.75
CA ASN A 182 -2.87 2.87 17.16
C ASN A 182 -2.54 4.36 17.40
N TYR A 183 -1.73 4.97 16.53
CA TYR A 183 -1.40 6.38 16.65
C TYR A 183 -2.62 7.30 16.47
N ILE A 184 -3.51 6.98 15.53
CA ILE A 184 -4.76 7.73 15.35
C ILE A 184 -5.66 7.58 16.57
N LEU A 185 -5.79 6.37 17.13
CA LEU A 185 -6.56 6.13 18.35
C LEU A 185 -6.06 7.00 19.51
N GLN A 186 -4.74 7.06 19.71
CA GLN A 186 -4.12 7.92 20.73
C GLN A 186 -4.32 9.43 20.46
N HIS A 187 -4.50 9.83 19.20
CA HIS A 187 -4.75 11.21 18.80
C HIS A 187 -6.22 11.62 18.89
N ASN A 188 -7.11 10.66 19.12
CA ASN A 188 -8.55 10.85 19.30
C ASN A 188 -8.98 10.23 20.64
N PRO A 189 -8.43 10.72 21.78
CA PRO A 189 -8.95 10.34 23.09
C PRO A 189 -10.40 10.82 23.24
N GLU A 190 -11.15 10.19 24.16
CA GLU A 190 -12.51 10.62 24.53
C GLU A 190 -12.61 12.13 24.82
#